data_AF-A0A9D5WLW3-F1
#
_entry.id   AF-A0A9D5WLW3-F1
#
_cell.length_a   1.000
_cell.length_b   1.000
_cell.length_c   1.000
_cell.angle_alpha   90.00
_cell.angle_beta   90.00
_cell.angle_gamma   90.00
#
_symmetry.space_group_name_H-M   'P 1'
#
loop_
_entity.id
_entity.type
_entity.pdbx_description
1 polymer ?
#
loop_
_entity_poly.entity_id
_entity_poly.type
_entity_poly.pdbx_seq_one_letter_code
_entity_poly.pdbx_strand_id
1 'polypeptide(L)'
;SLEHAAAQLQRLDFLLLTWGTSYVYRWAETGRVVSNCHKLPERLFHRQRASLDELAACWLPLLERLFALRPELQIITTVSPVRHLRDGAVGNVRSKATLLLLSELLSERYPERLHYFPSYELMMDELRDYRYYAEDMTHPSELAERLIAERLTQWWLSPEAQRGIAEAERLLRELRHRPLSSEPEAHRERLERLEAKLAAFYSKYPSALDLAALV
;
A
#
# COMPACT_ATOMS: atom_id res chain seq x y z
N SER A 1 -3.07 -8.51 12.57
CA SER A 1 -4.07 -7.70 13.29
C SER A 1 -3.52 -6.29 13.49
N LEU A 2 -4.37 -5.31 13.84
CA LEU A 2 -3.91 -3.94 14.18
C LEU A 2 -2.92 -3.94 15.35
N GLU A 3 -3.08 -4.84 16.33
CA GLU A 3 -2.15 -5.00 17.45
C GLU A 3 -0.76 -5.45 16.99
N HIS A 4 -0.68 -6.40 16.06
CA HIS A 4 0.59 -6.82 15.49
C HIS A 4 1.26 -5.67 14.73
N ALA A 5 0.50 -4.94 13.90
CA ALA A 5 1.04 -3.76 13.20
C ALA A 5 1.53 -2.68 14.18
N ALA A 6 0.78 -2.43 15.26
CA ALA A 6 1.16 -1.47 16.29
C ALA A 6 2.43 -1.88 17.04
N ALA A 7 2.61 -3.17 17.33
CA ALA A 7 3.82 -3.69 17.97
C ALA A 7 5.06 -3.52 17.07
N GLN A 8 4.89 -3.60 15.74
CA GLN A 8 6.00 -3.41 14.80
C GLN A 8 6.41 -1.93 14.65
N LEU A 9 5.53 -0.95 14.94
CA LEU A 9 5.81 0.49 14.75
C LEU A 9 7.13 0.95 15.37
N GLN A 10 7.52 0.37 16.51
CA GLN A 10 8.77 0.74 17.19
C GLN A 10 10.04 0.31 16.43
N ARG A 11 9.91 -0.62 15.50
CA ARG A 11 11.00 -1.22 14.72
C ARG A 11 10.92 -0.92 13.22
N LEU A 12 9.92 -0.14 12.80
CA LEU A 12 9.79 0.22 11.39
C LEU A 12 10.82 1.29 11.03
N ASP A 13 11.52 1.04 9.92
CA ASP A 13 12.35 2.06 9.26
C ASP A 13 11.55 2.82 8.19
N PHE A 14 10.57 2.15 7.59
CA PHE A 14 9.74 2.70 6.52
C PHE A 14 8.25 2.46 6.77
N LEU A 15 7.42 3.45 6.45
CA LEU A 15 5.96 3.37 6.47
C LEU A 15 5.38 3.88 5.15
N LEU A 16 4.71 2.99 4.41
CA LEU A 16 3.98 3.36 3.19
C LEU A 16 2.50 3.64 3.52
N LEU A 17 2.03 4.83 3.19
CA LEU A 17 0.65 5.29 3.39
C LEU A 17 -0.02 5.56 2.05
N THR A 18 -1.06 4.79 1.74
CA THR A 18 -1.85 4.95 0.51
C THR A 18 -3.18 5.61 0.82
N TRP A 19 -3.39 6.82 0.30
CA TRP A 19 -4.64 7.55 0.43
C TRP A 19 -5.68 7.06 -0.58
N GLY A 20 -6.77 6.47 -0.09
CA GLY A 20 -7.89 6.04 -0.95
C GLY A 20 -8.83 7.19 -1.30
N THR A 21 -9.55 7.68 -0.30
CA THR A 21 -10.55 8.74 -0.43
C THR A 21 -10.53 9.69 0.76
N SER A 22 -10.85 10.96 0.52
CA SER A 22 -11.08 11.95 1.59
C SER A 22 -12.53 11.95 2.08
N TYR A 23 -13.39 11.06 1.56
CA TYR A 23 -14.73 10.87 2.10
C TYR A 23 -14.68 10.07 3.40
N VAL A 24 -15.29 10.63 4.43
CA VAL A 24 -15.42 10.03 5.75
C VAL A 24 -16.89 9.83 6.10
N TYR A 25 -17.15 8.90 7.02
CA TYR A 25 -18.44 8.77 7.67
C TYR A 25 -18.37 9.46 9.03
N ARG A 26 -19.39 10.26 9.36
CA ARG A 26 -19.58 10.84 10.68
C ARG A 26 -20.78 10.21 11.35
N TRP A 27 -20.64 9.82 12.60
CA TRP A 27 -21.78 9.37 13.39
C TRP A 27 -22.77 10.51 13.56
N ALA A 28 -24.04 10.31 13.21
CA ALA A 28 -25.03 11.38 13.13
C ALA A 28 -25.23 12.10 14.47
N GLU A 29 -25.20 11.37 15.59
CA GLU A 29 -25.45 11.95 16.92
C GLU A 29 -24.26 12.73 17.49
N THR A 30 -23.02 12.35 17.14
CA THR A 30 -21.82 12.90 17.78
C THR A 30 -20.91 13.67 16.83
N GLY A 31 -21.14 13.55 15.51
CA GLY A 31 -20.28 14.12 14.46
C GLY A 31 -18.89 13.47 14.35
N ARG A 32 -18.57 12.47 15.18
CA ARG A 32 -17.26 11.83 15.21
C ARG A 32 -17.02 11.06 13.91
N VAL A 33 -15.81 11.20 13.36
CA VAL A 33 -15.37 10.38 12.23
C VAL A 33 -15.30 8.93 12.67
N VAL A 34 -15.93 8.06 11.90
CA VAL A 34 -15.97 6.62 12.12
C VAL A 34 -15.66 5.92 10.80
N SER A 35 -15.11 4.71 10.89
CA SER A 35 -15.23 3.78 9.77
C SER A 35 -16.69 3.33 9.69
N ASN A 36 -17.22 3.05 8.49
CA ASN A 36 -18.53 2.43 8.37
C ASN A 36 -18.41 0.99 8.91
N CYS A 37 -18.55 0.86 10.23
CA CYS A 37 -18.47 -0.42 10.92
C CYS A 37 -19.53 -1.34 10.34
N HIS A 38 -19.08 -2.48 9.84
CA HIS A 38 -19.88 -3.49 9.15
C HIS A 38 -21.23 -3.72 9.85
N LYS A 39 -22.33 -3.54 9.09
CA LYS A 39 -23.71 -3.95 9.42
C LYS A 39 -24.57 -2.98 10.27
N LEU A 40 -24.21 -1.71 10.42
CA LEU A 40 -25.10 -0.71 11.03
C LEU A 40 -25.94 0.06 9.97
N PRO A 41 -27.17 0.52 10.30
CA PRO A 41 -28.02 1.25 9.35
C PRO A 41 -27.36 2.53 8.82
N GLU A 42 -27.39 2.74 7.50
CA GLU A 42 -26.78 3.90 6.83
C GLU A 42 -27.28 5.26 7.38
N ARG A 43 -28.55 5.32 7.83
CA ARG A 43 -29.14 6.51 8.46
C ARG A 43 -28.41 7.02 9.70
N LEU A 44 -27.55 6.21 10.31
CA LEU A 44 -26.76 6.59 11.49
C LEU A 44 -25.49 7.35 11.11
N PHE A 45 -25.22 7.50 9.80
CA PHE A 45 -24.00 8.09 9.31
C PHE A 45 -24.26 9.21 8.31
N HIS A 46 -23.51 10.28 8.42
CA HIS A 46 -23.38 11.30 7.38
C HIS A 46 -22.05 11.11 6.66
N ARG A 47 -22.13 10.81 5.37
CA ARG A 47 -20.94 10.74 4.52
C ARG A 47 -20.64 12.12 3.95
N GLN A 48 -19.43 12.60 4.17
CA GLN A 48 -18.97 13.89 3.64
C GLN A 48 -17.50 13.83 3.26
N ARG A 49 -17.07 14.75 2.41
CA ARG A 49 -15.65 14.93 2.09
C ARG A 49 -14.99 15.73 3.20
N ALA A 50 -13.94 15.19 3.81
CA ALA A 50 -13.11 15.92 4.76
C ALA A 50 -12.37 17.05 4.04
N SER A 51 -12.26 18.21 4.69
CA SER A 51 -11.44 19.31 4.18
C SER A 51 -9.95 19.02 4.37
N LEU A 52 -9.10 19.78 3.66
CA LEU A 52 -7.65 19.73 3.87
C LEU A 52 -7.29 20.05 5.34
N ASP A 53 -7.91 21.07 5.92
CA ASP A 53 -7.67 21.48 7.31
C ASP A 53 -8.05 20.39 8.32
N GLU A 54 -9.18 19.72 8.12
CA GLU A 54 -9.61 18.60 8.97
C GLU A 54 -8.62 17.43 8.90
N LEU A 55 -8.12 17.13 7.70
CA LEU A 55 -7.12 16.08 7.50
C LEU A 55 -5.78 16.48 8.14
N ALA A 56 -5.31 17.70 7.93
CA ALA A 56 -4.06 18.19 8.50
C ALA A 56 -4.10 18.21 10.04
N ALA A 57 -5.22 18.65 10.63
CA ALA A 57 -5.43 18.64 12.08
C ALA A 57 -5.39 17.23 12.68
N CYS A 58 -5.72 16.20 11.90
CA CYS A 58 -5.61 14.80 12.31
C CYS A 58 -4.20 14.24 12.12
N TRP A 59 -3.61 14.46 10.94
CA TRP A 59 -2.37 13.81 10.53
C TRP A 59 -1.13 14.45 11.16
N LEU A 60 -1.05 15.78 11.26
CA LEU A 60 0.14 16.43 11.81
C LEU A 60 0.46 15.97 13.24
N PRO A 61 -0.49 15.98 14.20
CA PRO A 61 -0.19 15.49 15.55
C PRO A 61 0.14 13.99 15.61
N LEU A 62 -0.40 13.20 14.68
CA LEU A 62 -0.08 11.78 14.60
C LEU A 62 1.35 11.57 14.12
N LEU A 63 1.77 12.28 13.07
CA LEU A 63 3.12 12.21 12.55
C LEU A 63 4.15 12.68 13.58
N GLU A 64 3.89 13.76 14.32
CA GLU A 64 4.77 14.20 15.41
C GLU A 64 4.97 13.10 16.47
N ARG A 65 3.90 12.39 16.86
CA ARG A 65 4.02 11.25 17.78
C ARG A 65 4.80 10.09 17.19
N LEU A 66 4.63 9.81 15.90
CA LEU A 66 5.37 8.75 15.21
C LEU A 66 6.86 9.08 15.12
N PHE A 67 7.21 10.32 14.77
CA PHE A 67 8.61 10.76 14.71
C PHE A 67 9.26 10.85 16.09
N ALA A 68 8.50 11.21 17.13
CA ALA A 68 8.99 11.15 18.51
C ALA A 68 9.28 9.70 18.94
N LEU A 69 8.44 8.74 18.52
CA LEU A 69 8.62 7.33 18.79
C LEU A 69 9.80 6.72 17.98
N ARG A 70 9.93 7.14 16.72
CA ARG A 70 10.95 6.64 15.78
C ARG A 70 11.53 7.82 14.97
N PRO A 71 12.62 8.45 15.44
CA PRO A 71 13.20 9.63 14.80
C PRO A 71 13.66 9.41 13.35
N GLU A 72 14.14 8.19 13.06
CA GLU A 72 14.64 7.76 11.75
C GLU A 72 13.55 7.25 10.80
N LEU A 73 12.28 7.26 11.21
CA LEU A 73 11.18 6.75 10.39
C LEU A 73 11.05 7.57 9.10
N GLN A 74 11.13 6.86 7.97
CA GLN A 74 10.83 7.40 6.65
C GLN A 74 9.40 7.02 6.25
N ILE A 75 8.64 7.98 5.75
CA ILE A 75 7.25 7.80 5.35
C ILE A 75 7.15 8.05 3.85
N ILE A 76 6.53 7.11 3.14
CA ILE A 76 6.16 7.31 1.74
C ILE A 76 4.65 7.47 1.72
N THR A 77 4.15 8.55 1.14
CA THR A 77 2.73 8.75 0.88
C THR A 77 2.43 8.58 -0.59
N THR A 78 1.22 8.12 -0.92
CA THR A 78 0.76 8.06 -2.31
C THR A 78 -0.76 8.19 -2.36
N VAL A 79 -1.30 8.78 -3.42
CA VAL A 79 -2.74 8.75 -3.67
C VAL A 79 -3.05 7.54 -4.54
N SER A 80 -3.98 6.68 -4.10
CA SER A 80 -4.37 5.50 -4.86
C SER A 80 -4.96 5.88 -6.23
N PRO A 81 -4.62 5.18 -7.32
CA PRO A 81 -5.24 5.36 -8.62
C PRO A 81 -6.69 4.84 -8.72
N VAL A 82 -7.16 4.05 -7.74
CA VAL A 82 -8.51 3.47 -7.75
C VAL A 82 -9.57 4.57 -7.77
N ARG A 83 -10.54 4.43 -8.68
CA ARG A 83 -11.63 5.40 -8.85
C ARG A 83 -12.77 5.13 -7.88
N HIS A 84 -12.99 6.06 -6.94
CA HIS A 84 -14.12 5.99 -6.00
C HIS A 84 -15.35 6.68 -6.59
N LEU A 85 -16.10 5.96 -7.44
CA LEU A 85 -17.21 6.53 -8.21
C LEU A 85 -18.54 6.64 -7.45
N ARG A 86 -18.59 6.31 -6.16
CA ARG A 86 -19.81 6.45 -5.34
C ARG A 86 -20.38 7.88 -5.34
N ASP A 87 -19.52 8.88 -5.49
CA ASP A 87 -19.89 10.31 -5.58
C ASP A 87 -19.80 10.87 -7.01
N GLY A 88 -19.79 9.98 -7.99
CA GLY A 88 -19.53 10.30 -9.39
C GLY A 88 -18.09 10.74 -9.65
N ALA A 89 -17.79 10.97 -10.93
CA ALA A 89 -16.46 11.35 -11.38
C ALA A 89 -15.98 12.67 -10.76
N VAL A 90 -16.87 13.65 -10.61
CA VAL A 90 -16.56 14.95 -9.99
C VAL A 90 -16.17 14.79 -8.52
N GLY A 91 -16.92 13.99 -7.76
CA GLY A 91 -16.61 13.70 -6.36
C GLY A 91 -15.27 12.98 -6.21
N ASN A 92 -15.00 12.00 -7.08
CA ASN A 92 -13.71 11.31 -7.12
C ASN A 92 -12.55 12.29 -7.36
N VAL A 93 -12.62 13.11 -8.41
CA VAL A 93 -11.54 14.05 -8.74
C VAL A 93 -11.30 15.05 -7.59
N ARG A 94 -12.37 15.60 -7.01
CA ARG A 94 -12.25 16.51 -5.85
C ARG A 94 -11.65 15.80 -4.63
N SER A 95 -12.03 14.54 -4.39
CA SER A 95 -11.45 13.72 -3.32
C SER A 95 -9.95 13.52 -3.53
N LYS A 96 -9.54 13.09 -4.73
CA LYS A 96 -8.12 12.85 -5.06
C LYS A 96 -7.32 14.15 -4.97
N ALA A 97 -7.82 15.25 -5.51
CA ALA A 97 -7.20 16.58 -5.38
C ALA A 97 -6.98 16.99 -3.91
N THR A 98 -7.93 16.70 -3.03
CA THR A 98 -7.77 16.98 -1.58
C THR A 98 -6.61 16.17 -0.98
N LEU A 99 -6.48 14.90 -1.36
CA LEU A 99 -5.42 14.01 -0.86
C LEU A 99 -4.05 14.33 -1.45
N LEU A 100 -4.00 14.84 -2.69
CA LEU A 100 -2.79 15.38 -3.30
C LEU A 100 -2.30 16.60 -2.53
N LEU A 101 -3.18 17.57 -2.26
CA LEU A 101 -2.85 18.75 -1.44
C LEU A 101 -2.44 18.38 -0.01
N LEU A 102 -3.05 17.34 0.58
CA LEU A 102 -2.60 16.82 1.87
C LEU A 102 -1.18 16.26 1.76
N SER A 103 -0.89 15.47 0.73
CA SER A 103 0.44 14.87 0.55
C SER A 103 1.51 15.93 0.32
N GLU A 104 1.20 16.98 -0.45
CA GLU A 104 2.06 18.16 -0.63
C GLU A 104 2.33 18.84 0.71
N LEU A 105 1.28 19.24 1.44
CA LEU A 105 1.39 19.88 2.75
C LEU A 105 2.26 19.07 3.71
N LEU A 106 2.04 17.76 3.79
CA LEU A 106 2.80 16.88 4.67
C LEU A 106 4.26 16.75 4.24
N SER A 107 4.53 16.68 2.93
CA SER A 107 5.90 16.56 2.39
C SER A 107 6.68 17.85 2.60
N GLU A 108 6.07 19.02 2.37
CA GLU A 108 6.67 20.33 2.64
C GLU A 108 6.96 20.55 4.13
N ARG A 109 6.10 20.02 5.00
CA ARG A 109 6.29 20.11 6.45
C ARG A 109 7.42 19.22 6.96
N TYR A 110 7.65 18.08 6.33
CA TYR A 110 8.64 17.08 6.75
C TYR A 110 9.51 16.58 5.58
N PRO A 111 10.26 17.47 4.88
CA PRO A 111 10.90 17.15 3.61
C PRO A 111 11.96 16.04 3.69
N GLU A 112 12.60 15.88 4.84
CA GLU A 112 13.64 14.85 5.06
C GLU A 112 13.05 13.48 5.47
N ARG A 113 11.74 13.40 5.72
CA ARG A 113 11.09 12.24 6.32
C ARG A 113 9.84 11.77 5.62
N LEU A 114 9.21 12.61 4.81
CA LEU A 114 7.97 12.29 4.13
C LEU A 114 8.09 12.58 2.63
N HIS A 115 7.89 11.53 1.85
CA HIS A 115 8.11 11.54 0.41
C HIS A 115 6.83 11.14 -0.31
N TYR A 116 6.49 11.82 -1.39
CA TYR A 116 5.31 11.51 -2.18
C TYR A 116 5.68 10.65 -3.41
N PHE A 117 5.04 9.50 -3.54
CA PHE A 117 5.11 8.65 -4.72
C PHE A 117 3.87 8.86 -5.62
N PRO A 118 4.04 9.21 -6.91
CA PRO A 118 2.95 9.67 -7.77
C PRO A 118 2.16 8.54 -8.45
N SER A 119 1.62 7.57 -7.69
CA SER A 119 0.90 6.43 -8.30
C SER A 119 -0.41 6.82 -9.01
N TYR A 120 -1.11 7.84 -8.50
CA TYR A 120 -2.31 8.38 -9.15
C TYR A 120 -1.97 9.03 -10.49
N GLU A 121 -0.94 9.87 -10.54
CA GLU A 121 -0.51 10.59 -11.72
C GLU A 121 0.03 9.63 -12.79
N LEU A 122 0.83 8.64 -12.39
CA LEU A 122 1.27 7.56 -13.29
C LEU A 122 0.07 6.90 -13.97
N MET A 123 -0.98 6.59 -13.22
CA MET A 123 -2.20 6.00 -13.79
C MET A 123 -2.90 6.98 -14.74
N MET A 124 -3.04 8.23 -14.32
CA MET A 124 -3.81 9.23 -15.06
C MET A 124 -3.12 9.71 -16.33
N ASP A 125 -1.78 9.75 -16.38
CA ASP A 125 -1.04 10.34 -17.48
C ASP A 125 -0.26 9.32 -18.31
N GLU A 126 0.45 8.37 -17.70
CA GLU A 126 1.24 7.37 -18.43
C GLU A 126 0.41 6.11 -18.76
N LEU A 127 -0.45 5.67 -17.85
CA LEU A 127 -1.23 4.43 -17.95
C LEU A 127 -2.71 4.69 -18.25
N ARG A 128 -3.01 5.67 -19.10
CA ARG A 128 -4.38 6.15 -19.36
C ARG A 128 -5.26 5.20 -20.20
N ASP A 129 -4.66 4.30 -20.95
CA ASP A 129 -5.37 3.38 -21.86
C ASP A 129 -6.26 2.37 -21.12
N TYR A 130 -7.38 1.95 -21.73
CA TYR A 130 -8.32 0.99 -21.14
C TYR A 130 -7.66 -0.34 -20.75
N ARG A 131 -6.58 -0.76 -21.43
CA ARG A 131 -5.81 -1.96 -21.08
C ARG A 131 -5.24 -1.94 -19.66
N TYR A 132 -5.14 -0.75 -19.06
CA TYR A 132 -4.60 -0.57 -17.72
C TYR A 132 -5.68 -0.58 -16.64
N TYR A 133 -6.96 -0.64 -17.00
CA TYR A 133 -8.06 -0.79 -16.07
C TYR A 133 -8.50 -2.25 -16.00
N ALA A 134 -8.87 -2.71 -14.81
CA ALA A 134 -9.56 -3.98 -14.63
C ALA A 134 -10.98 -3.92 -15.25
N GLU A 135 -11.66 -5.07 -15.32
CA GLU A 135 -12.99 -5.19 -15.93
C GLU A 135 -14.04 -4.24 -15.33
N ASP A 136 -13.89 -3.90 -14.05
CA ASP A 136 -14.80 -2.95 -13.36
C ASP A 136 -14.57 -1.48 -13.73
N MET A 137 -13.55 -1.17 -14.52
CA MET A 137 -13.19 0.17 -15.00
C MET A 137 -12.85 1.18 -13.88
N THR A 138 -12.62 0.67 -12.67
CA THR A 138 -12.33 1.46 -11.46
C THR A 138 -10.99 1.11 -10.84
N HIS A 139 -10.62 -0.16 -10.83
CA HIS A 139 -9.34 -0.63 -10.33
C HIS A 139 -8.31 -0.68 -11.47
N PRO A 140 -7.01 -0.51 -11.15
CA PRO A 140 -5.94 -0.86 -12.06
C PRO A 140 -6.01 -2.35 -12.44
N SER A 141 -5.63 -2.67 -13.67
CA SER A 141 -5.37 -4.03 -14.12
C SER A 141 -4.09 -4.57 -13.46
N GLU A 142 -3.90 -5.89 -13.47
CA GLU A 142 -2.65 -6.53 -13.03
C GLU A 142 -1.40 -5.99 -13.75
N LEU A 143 -1.54 -5.60 -15.03
CA LEU A 143 -0.48 -4.95 -15.79
C LEU A 143 -0.12 -3.59 -15.19
N ALA A 144 -1.12 -2.77 -14.87
CA ALA A 144 -0.90 -1.46 -14.28
C ALA A 144 -0.33 -1.56 -12.86
N GLU A 145 -0.85 -2.47 -12.03
CA GLU A 145 -0.31 -2.73 -10.69
C GLU A 145 1.17 -3.10 -10.75
N ARG A 146 1.55 -4.01 -11.66
CA ARG A 146 2.95 -4.39 -11.85
C ARG A 146 3.83 -3.22 -12.26
N LEU A 147 3.42 -2.43 -13.26
CA LEU A 147 4.18 -1.28 -13.73
C LEU A 147 4.36 -0.21 -12.63
N ILE A 148 3.32 0.04 -11.85
CA ILE A 148 3.39 0.98 -10.70
C ILE A 148 4.33 0.44 -9.63
N ALA A 149 4.27 -0.87 -9.32
CA ALA A 149 5.18 -1.50 -8.37
C ALA A 149 6.65 -1.46 -8.85
N GLU A 150 6.91 -1.68 -10.14
CA GLU A 150 8.21 -1.51 -10.76
C GLU A 150 8.73 -0.07 -10.62
N ARG A 151 7.88 0.94 -10.84
CA ARG A 151 8.26 2.35 -10.64
C ARG A 151 8.57 2.68 -9.19
N LEU A 152 7.77 2.18 -8.25
CA LEU A 152 8.00 2.37 -6.81
C LEU A 152 9.33 1.77 -6.37
N THR A 153 9.58 0.52 -6.77
CA THR A 153 10.80 -0.21 -6.41
C THR A 153 12.05 0.42 -7.03
N GLN A 154 11.97 0.88 -8.29
CA GLN A 154 13.07 1.60 -8.95
C GLN A 154 13.37 2.94 -8.27
N TRP A 155 12.33 3.65 -7.83
CA TRP A 155 12.47 4.97 -7.22
C TRP A 155 13.06 4.89 -5.80
N TRP A 156 12.63 3.92 -4.99
CA TRP A 156 12.93 3.91 -3.56
C TRP A 156 13.99 2.91 -3.12
N LEU A 157 14.14 1.78 -3.82
CA LEU A 157 14.99 0.69 -3.36
C LEU A 157 16.40 0.76 -3.94
N SER A 158 17.38 0.37 -3.13
CA SER A 158 18.75 0.19 -3.60
C SER A 158 18.84 -0.90 -4.68
N PRO A 159 19.85 -0.87 -5.56
CA PRO A 159 20.03 -1.93 -6.56
C PRO A 159 20.13 -3.34 -5.96
N GLU A 160 20.62 -3.45 -4.72
CA GLU A 160 20.64 -4.72 -3.98
C GLU A 160 19.25 -5.17 -3.55
N ALA A 161 18.45 -4.28 -2.96
CA ALA A 161 17.07 -4.57 -2.58
C ALA A 161 16.20 -4.91 -3.80
N GLN A 162 16.40 -4.23 -4.93
CA GLN A 162 15.71 -4.56 -6.20
C GLN A 162 16.03 -5.99 -6.65
N ARG A 163 17.31 -6.42 -6.58
CA ARG A 163 17.70 -7.81 -6.86
C ARG A 163 17.05 -8.79 -5.89
N GLY A 164 16.95 -8.41 -4.61
CA GLY A 164 16.29 -9.21 -3.59
C GLY A 164 14.81 -9.44 -3.87
N ILE A 165 14.07 -8.40 -4.25
CA ILE A 165 12.66 -8.53 -4.62
C ILE A 165 12.49 -9.43 -5.84
N ALA A 166 13.26 -9.24 -6.90
CA ALA A 166 13.17 -10.07 -8.10
C ALA A 166 13.45 -11.56 -7.79
N GLU A 167 14.41 -11.83 -6.90
CA GLU A 167 14.72 -13.18 -6.43
C GLU A 167 13.58 -13.78 -5.59
N ALA A 168 12.99 -12.99 -4.68
CA ALA A 168 11.84 -13.38 -3.86
C ALA A 168 10.60 -13.69 -4.71
N GLU A 169 10.28 -12.86 -5.71
CA GLU A 169 9.15 -13.08 -6.63
C GLU A 169 9.31 -14.39 -7.41
N ARG A 170 10.53 -14.72 -7.85
CA ARG A 170 10.81 -16.01 -8.49
C ARG A 170 10.54 -17.17 -7.53
N LEU A 171 11.01 -17.08 -6.28
CA LEU A 171 10.78 -18.12 -5.27
C LEU A 171 9.30 -18.27 -4.91
N LEU A 172 8.57 -17.17 -4.75
CA LEU A 172 7.12 -17.19 -4.48
C LEU A 172 6.34 -17.86 -5.62
N ARG A 173 6.72 -17.60 -6.88
CA ARG A 173 6.12 -18.30 -8.04
C ARG A 173 6.41 -19.80 -8.00
N GLU A 174 7.64 -20.20 -7.68
CA GLU A 174 8.00 -21.61 -7.54
C GLU A 174 7.26 -22.31 -6.37
N LEU A 175 7.04 -21.60 -5.25
CA LEU A 175 6.29 -22.09 -4.09
C LEU A 175 4.81 -22.28 -4.40
N ARG A 176 4.19 -21.30 -5.08
CA ARG A 176 2.78 -21.36 -5.49
C ARG A 176 2.48 -22.41 -6.56
N HIS A 177 3.49 -22.80 -7.33
CA HIS A 177 3.32 -23.81 -8.37
C HIS A 177 2.85 -25.14 -7.77
N ARG A 178 1.72 -25.68 -8.26
CA ARG A 178 1.24 -27.02 -7.92
C ARG A 178 1.65 -28.00 -9.02
N PRO A 179 2.52 -28.99 -8.76
CA PRO A 179 2.88 -30.01 -9.73
C PRO A 179 1.64 -30.80 -10.19
N LEU A 180 1.60 -31.15 -11.47
CA LEU A 180 0.53 -31.99 -12.03
C LEU A 180 0.79 -33.49 -11.84
N SER A 181 2.05 -33.90 -11.63
CA SER A 181 2.38 -35.29 -11.32
C SER A 181 2.38 -35.53 -9.81
N SER A 182 1.85 -36.69 -9.42
CA SER A 182 1.76 -37.18 -8.04
C SER A 182 2.88 -38.17 -7.69
N GLU A 183 4.02 -38.11 -8.39
CA GLU A 183 5.17 -38.97 -8.09
C GLU A 183 5.88 -38.52 -6.81
N PRO A 184 5.93 -39.37 -5.76
CA PRO A 184 6.45 -39.00 -4.44
C PRO A 184 7.93 -38.56 -4.46
N GLU A 185 8.77 -39.20 -5.27
CA GLU A 185 10.20 -38.94 -5.38
C GLU A 185 10.46 -37.57 -6.03
N ALA A 186 9.83 -37.28 -7.16
CA ALA A 186 9.94 -35.97 -7.84
C ALA A 186 9.41 -34.83 -6.97
N HIS A 187 8.37 -35.08 -6.16
CA HIS A 187 7.87 -34.12 -5.19
C HIS A 187 8.89 -33.84 -4.07
N ARG A 188 9.55 -34.88 -3.55
CA ARG A 188 10.58 -34.75 -2.50
C ARG A 188 11.79 -33.96 -2.99
N GLU A 189 12.35 -34.31 -4.15
CA GLU A 189 13.48 -33.60 -4.74
C GLU A 189 13.18 -32.12 -4.99
N ARG A 190 11.94 -31.81 -5.41
CA ARG A 190 11.48 -30.42 -5.58
C ARG A 190 11.50 -29.66 -4.25
N LEU A 191 11.00 -30.26 -3.16
CA LEU A 191 10.96 -29.61 -1.85
C LEU A 191 12.36 -29.37 -1.32
N GLU A 192 13.26 -30.36 -1.38
CA GLU A 192 14.65 -30.21 -0.96
C GLU A 192 15.36 -29.08 -1.72
N ARG A 193 15.12 -28.98 -3.04
CA ARG A 193 15.66 -27.89 -3.86
C ARG A 193 15.08 -26.53 -3.45
N LEU A 194 13.79 -26.46 -3.12
CA LEU A 194 13.16 -25.21 -2.69
C LEU A 194 13.67 -24.76 -1.33
N GLU A 195 13.82 -25.68 -0.38
CA GLU A 195 14.41 -25.42 0.93
C GLU A 195 15.83 -24.88 0.81
N ALA A 196 16.68 -25.50 -0.02
CA ALA A 196 18.03 -25.03 -0.27
C ALA A 196 18.06 -23.61 -0.87
N LYS A 197 17.17 -23.32 -1.83
CA LYS A 197 17.03 -21.98 -2.42
C LYS A 197 16.56 -20.94 -1.40
N LEU A 198 15.59 -21.29 -0.55
CA LEU A 198 15.10 -20.39 0.50
C LEU A 198 16.18 -20.11 1.55
N ALA A 199 16.92 -21.14 1.98
CA ALA A 199 18.03 -20.98 2.92
C ALA A 199 19.12 -20.04 2.35
N ALA A 200 19.49 -20.21 1.08
CA ALA A 200 20.43 -19.31 0.40
C ALA A 200 19.90 -17.87 0.30
N PHE A 201 18.61 -17.71 0.00
CA PHE A 201 17.96 -16.40 -0.06
C PHE A 201 17.97 -15.70 1.30
N TYR A 202 17.56 -16.37 2.39
CA TYR A 202 17.56 -15.77 3.72
C TYR A 202 18.97 -15.52 4.27
N SER A 203 19.97 -16.31 3.88
CA SER A 203 21.37 -16.01 4.20
C SER A 203 21.85 -14.72 3.54
N LYS A 204 21.34 -14.40 2.34
CA LYS A 204 21.69 -13.18 1.60
C LYS A 204 20.84 -11.98 2.03
N TYR A 205 19.59 -12.20 2.41
CA TYR A 205 18.66 -11.17 2.85
C TYR A 205 18.02 -11.54 4.21
N PRO A 206 18.76 -11.39 5.33
CA PRO A 206 18.29 -11.82 6.65
C PRO A 206 17.05 -11.09 7.17
N SER A 207 16.78 -9.88 6.64
CA SER A 207 15.63 -9.07 6.98
C SER A 207 14.41 -9.31 6.08
N ALA A 208 14.50 -10.24 5.13
CA ALA A 208 13.37 -10.54 4.25
C ALA A 208 12.22 -11.17 5.05
N LEU A 209 10.99 -10.89 4.60
CA LEU A 209 9.80 -11.54 5.13
C LEU A 209 9.85 -13.04 4.86
N ASP A 210 9.21 -13.82 5.74
CA ASP A 210 9.04 -15.24 5.50
C ASP A 210 8.14 -15.47 4.28
N LEU A 211 8.77 -15.83 3.16
CA LEU A 211 8.11 -16.12 1.89
C LEU A 211 7.16 -17.32 1.97
N ALA A 212 7.43 -18.29 2.86
CA ALA A 212 6.56 -19.46 3.02
C ALA A 212 5.23 -19.08 3.68
N ALA A 213 5.21 -18.05 4.53
CA ALA A 213 4.00 -17.53 5.15
C ALA A 213 3.09 -16.73 4.18
N LEU A 214 3.56 -16.45 2.95
CA LEU A 214 2.86 -15.65 1.93
C LEU A 214 2.18 -16.49 0.83
N VAL A 215 2.18 -17.82 0.98
CA VAL A 215 1.64 -18.81 0.03
C VAL A 215 0.60 -19.66 0.73
#